data_AF-Q1PBJ3-F1
#
_entry.id   AF-Q1PBJ3-F1
#
_cell.length_a   1.000
_cell.length_b   1.000
_cell.length_c   1.000
_cell.angle_alpha   90.00
_cell.angle_beta   90.00
_cell.angle_gamma   90.00
#
_symmetry.space_group_name_H-M   'P 1'
#
loop_
_entity.id
_entity.type
_entity.pdbx_description
1 polymer ?
#
loop_
_entity_poly.entity_id
_entity_poly.type
_entity_poly.pdbx_seq_one_letter_code
_entity_poly.pdbx_strand_id
1 'polypeptide(L)'
;TQLFREHLLERALNCVAQPSPSPGSAEGDKEFSDALGYLQLLNSCSDMAGAPACSFSISSSMAATPGTDPVAKWWASLTAVVTHWLRRDEEAAERLYPLVEHLPCALQESEKPLPRAALHSFKAARAILGRGKAESGPASLVMCEKASGYLQDSLATTPADSSIDKAMQLLLCDLLLVARTSLWQQQKLPAPTQASQGPGGGAQASALELRGFQRDLSGLRRLAQNVRPAMRRVFLHEATARLMAGASPARTHH
;
A
#
# COMPACT_ATOMS: atom_id res chain seq x y z
N THR A 1 -6.18 -11.79 -22.03
CA THR A 1 -4.93 -12.60 -21.91
C THR A 1 -4.20 -12.23 -20.63
N GLN A 2 -3.29 -13.08 -20.12
CA GLN A 2 -2.54 -12.81 -18.89
C GLN A 2 -1.68 -11.56 -18.96
N LEU A 3 -0.87 -11.44 -20.02
CA LEU A 3 0.01 -10.29 -20.25
C LEU A 3 -0.72 -8.95 -20.27
N PHE A 4 -1.95 -8.91 -20.80
CA PHE A 4 -2.75 -7.69 -20.80
C PHE A 4 -3.16 -7.26 -19.38
N ARG A 5 -3.53 -8.22 -18.52
CA ARG A 5 -3.89 -7.95 -17.12
C ARG A 5 -2.68 -7.46 -16.32
N GLU A 6 -1.53 -8.10 -16.53
CA GLU A 6 -0.25 -7.67 -15.97
C GLU A 6 0.10 -6.24 -16.42
N HIS A 7 -0.08 -5.93 -17.70
CA HIS A 7 0.12 -4.58 -18.22
C HIS A 7 -0.79 -3.54 -17.57
N LEU A 8 -2.09 -3.84 -17.40
CA LEU A 8 -3.04 -2.94 -16.74
C LEU A 8 -2.65 -2.68 -15.27
N LEU A 9 -2.23 -3.73 -14.55
CA LEU A 9 -1.77 -3.59 -13.18
C LEU A 9 -0.50 -2.74 -13.10
N GLU A 10 0.47 -2.99 -13.98
CA GLU A 10 1.71 -2.22 -14.07
C GLU A 10 1.43 -0.73 -14.35
N ARG A 11 0.51 -0.42 -15.28
CA ARG A 11 0.07 0.95 -15.56
C ARG A 11 -0.55 1.61 -14.34
N ALA A 12 -1.46 0.93 -13.65
CA ALA A 12 -2.08 1.44 -12.44
C ALA A 12 -1.04 1.76 -11.36
N LEU A 13 -0.11 0.85 -11.10
CA LEU A 13 0.96 1.05 -10.11
C LEU A 13 1.87 2.23 -10.46
N ASN A 14 2.22 2.37 -11.74
CA ASN A 14 3.03 3.48 -12.22
C ASN A 14 2.32 4.83 -12.12
N CYS A 15 1.00 4.88 -12.32
CA CYS A 15 0.20 6.08 -12.07
C CYS A 15 0.23 6.45 -10.58
N VAL A 16 0.01 5.48 -9.68
CA VAL A 16 0.02 5.72 -8.22
C VAL A 16 1.41 6.15 -7.74
N ALA A 17 2.49 5.65 -8.33
CA ALA A 17 3.87 5.97 -7.93
C ALA A 17 4.31 7.38 -8.35
N GLN A 18 3.58 8.07 -9.21
CA GLN A 18 3.89 9.42 -9.70
C GLN A 18 3.12 10.47 -8.89
N PRO A 19 3.75 11.17 -7.92
CA PRO A 19 3.14 12.36 -7.35
C PRO A 19 3.23 13.52 -8.36
N SER A 20 2.10 14.17 -8.65
CA SER A 20 2.03 15.34 -9.52
C SER A 20 2.99 16.47 -9.08
N PRO A 21 3.47 17.29 -10.03
CA PRO A 21 4.56 18.22 -9.79
C PRO A 21 4.20 19.42 -8.89
N SER A 22 2.92 19.68 -8.59
CA SER A 22 2.49 20.95 -7.98
C SER A 22 1.50 20.76 -6.81
N PRO A 23 1.80 21.31 -5.62
CA PRO A 23 0.84 21.34 -4.51
C PRO A 23 -0.35 22.23 -4.87
N GLY A 24 -1.53 21.63 -5.03
CA GLY A 24 -2.78 22.31 -5.39
C GLY A 24 -3.22 22.15 -6.84
N SER A 25 -2.54 21.34 -7.64
CA SER A 25 -2.96 21.02 -9.02
C SER A 25 -3.93 19.83 -9.05
N ALA A 26 -5.02 19.97 -9.82
CA ALA A 26 -5.95 18.88 -10.18
C ALA A 26 -5.26 17.70 -10.89
N GLU A 27 -3.98 17.83 -11.22
CA GLU A 27 -3.14 16.81 -11.86
C GLU A 27 -2.92 15.60 -10.95
N GLY A 28 -2.73 15.78 -9.63
CA GLY A 28 -2.63 14.67 -8.66
C GLY A 28 -3.84 13.74 -8.67
N ASP A 29 -5.03 14.35 -8.74
CA ASP A 29 -6.29 13.63 -8.83
C ASP A 29 -6.46 12.92 -10.17
N LYS A 30 -5.85 13.44 -11.24
CA LYS A 30 -5.84 12.81 -12.56
C LYS A 30 -5.06 11.51 -12.55
N GLU A 31 -3.85 11.47 -11.99
CA GLU A 31 -3.08 10.21 -11.96
C GLU A 31 -3.78 9.12 -11.14
N PHE A 32 -4.38 9.47 -10.01
CA PHE A 32 -5.17 8.50 -9.24
C PHE A 32 -6.45 8.06 -9.97
N SER A 33 -7.08 8.96 -10.72
CA SER A 33 -8.25 8.62 -11.55
C SER A 33 -7.87 7.69 -12.70
N ASP A 34 -6.73 7.93 -13.36
CA ASP A 34 -6.19 7.06 -14.41
C ASP A 34 -5.86 5.67 -13.83
N ALA A 35 -5.22 5.62 -12.65
CA ALA A 35 -4.95 4.37 -11.95
C ALA A 35 -6.23 3.57 -11.69
N LEU A 36 -7.26 4.21 -11.12
CA LEU A 36 -8.56 3.57 -10.88
C LEU A 36 -9.23 3.11 -12.18
N GLY A 37 -9.08 3.87 -13.27
CA GLY A 37 -9.53 3.46 -14.61
C GLY A 37 -8.88 2.17 -15.07
N TYR A 38 -7.55 2.07 -15.02
CA TYR A 38 -6.84 0.82 -15.37
C TYR A 38 -7.27 -0.36 -14.49
N LEU A 39 -7.49 -0.14 -13.19
CA LEU A 39 -7.94 -1.17 -12.25
C LEU A 39 -9.39 -1.63 -12.53
N GLN A 40 -10.27 -0.73 -12.96
CA GLN A 40 -11.62 -1.08 -13.40
C GLN A 40 -11.56 -1.98 -14.65
N LEU A 41 -10.76 -1.60 -15.65
CA LEU A 41 -10.56 -2.44 -16.84
C LEU A 41 -9.98 -3.81 -16.46
N LEU A 42 -9.02 -3.85 -15.54
CA LEU A 42 -8.40 -5.09 -15.06
C LEU A 42 -9.42 -6.01 -14.39
N ASN A 43 -10.30 -5.46 -13.56
CA ASN A 43 -11.39 -6.21 -12.93
C ASN A 43 -12.35 -6.78 -13.97
N SER A 44 -12.82 -5.96 -14.93
CA SER A 44 -13.69 -6.43 -16.01
C SER A 44 -13.05 -7.54 -16.85
N CYS A 45 -11.74 -7.45 -17.13
CA CYS A 45 -11.01 -8.50 -17.83
C CYS A 45 -10.85 -9.77 -17.00
N SER A 46 -10.79 -9.65 -15.68
CA SER A 46 -10.65 -10.77 -14.75
C SER A 46 -11.96 -11.50 -14.51
N ASP A 47 -13.11 -10.84 -14.74
CA ASP A 47 -14.44 -11.46 -14.79
C ASP A 47 -14.67 -12.22 -16.11
N MET A 48 -14.14 -11.69 -17.21
CA MET A 48 -14.34 -12.24 -18.56
C MET A 48 -13.32 -13.32 -18.96
N ALA A 49 -12.37 -13.67 -18.07
CA ALA A 49 -11.31 -14.63 -18.37
C ALA A 49 -11.79 -16.10 -18.46
N GLY A 50 -13.09 -16.35 -18.28
CA GLY A 50 -13.74 -17.62 -18.64
C GLY A 50 -13.94 -17.71 -20.16
N ALA A 51 -13.51 -18.82 -20.77
CA ALA A 51 -13.61 -19.04 -22.20
C ALA A 51 -15.03 -18.78 -22.77
N PRO A 52 -15.17 -18.35 -24.05
CA PRO A 52 -16.42 -18.49 -24.75
C PRO A 52 -16.65 -19.98 -24.98
N ALA A 53 -17.63 -20.57 -24.29
CA ALA A 53 -18.07 -21.93 -24.59
C ALA A 53 -18.83 -21.92 -25.93
N CYS A 54 -18.11 -21.90 -27.03
CA CYS A 54 -18.62 -22.55 -28.24
C CYS A 54 -18.53 -24.06 -28.00
N SER A 55 -19.61 -24.67 -27.50
CA SER A 55 -19.88 -26.08 -27.76
C SER A 55 -21.37 -26.35 -27.58
N PHE A 56 -22.05 -26.62 -28.69
CA PHE A 56 -23.35 -27.26 -28.69
C PHE A 56 -23.19 -28.65 -28.07
N SER A 57 -23.56 -28.80 -26.80
CA SER A 57 -23.80 -30.11 -26.19
C SER A 57 -24.90 -29.97 -25.14
N ILE A 58 -26.08 -30.50 -25.47
CA ILE A 58 -27.18 -30.74 -24.53
C ILE A 58 -26.75 -31.90 -23.63
N SER A 59 -26.23 -31.63 -22.44
CA SER A 59 -26.32 -32.59 -21.32
C SER A 59 -26.18 -31.87 -19.98
N SER A 60 -26.99 -32.33 -19.03
CA SER A 60 -27.30 -31.73 -17.74
C SER A 60 -26.16 -31.84 -16.71
N SER A 61 -26.12 -30.85 -15.81
CA SER A 61 -25.54 -30.90 -14.45
C SER A 61 -24.00 -30.93 -14.33
N MET A 62 -23.40 -29.74 -14.24
CA MET A 62 -22.65 -29.23 -13.07
C MET A 62 -22.31 -27.77 -13.40
N ALA A 63 -22.65 -26.84 -12.50
CA ALA A 63 -22.41 -25.42 -12.69
C ALA A 63 -20.90 -25.17 -12.82
N ALA A 64 -20.42 -25.01 -14.06
CA ALA A 64 -19.08 -24.49 -14.33
C ALA A 64 -19.07 -23.04 -13.86
N THR A 65 -18.50 -22.80 -12.68
CA THR A 65 -18.28 -21.45 -12.14
C THR A 65 -17.49 -20.67 -13.18
N PRO A 66 -17.95 -19.47 -13.61
CA PRO A 66 -17.24 -18.69 -14.62
C PRO A 66 -15.79 -18.45 -14.18
N GLY A 67 -14.85 -18.67 -15.10
CA GLY A 67 -13.41 -18.61 -14.86
C GLY A 67 -12.94 -17.21 -14.49
N THR A 68 -13.01 -16.87 -13.21
CA THR A 68 -12.46 -15.62 -12.68
C THR A 68 -10.98 -15.78 -12.40
N ASP A 69 -10.17 -14.75 -12.64
CA ASP A 69 -8.78 -14.70 -12.14
C ASP A 69 -8.76 -14.06 -10.73
N PRO A 70 -8.72 -14.86 -9.64
CA PRO A 70 -8.76 -14.31 -8.29
C PRO A 70 -7.47 -13.58 -7.92
N VAL A 71 -6.33 -13.92 -8.56
CA VAL A 71 -5.04 -13.29 -8.28
C VAL A 71 -5.01 -11.87 -8.82
N ALA A 72 -5.41 -11.69 -10.09
CA ALA A 72 -5.49 -10.37 -10.71
C ALA A 72 -6.49 -9.46 -9.98
N LYS A 73 -7.67 -9.98 -9.60
CA LYS A 73 -8.66 -9.24 -8.82
C LYS A 73 -8.15 -8.81 -7.46
N TRP A 74 -7.43 -9.69 -6.76
CA TRP A 74 -6.90 -9.38 -5.44
C TRP A 74 -5.86 -8.26 -5.50
N TRP A 75 -4.91 -8.35 -6.43
CA TRP A 75 -3.93 -7.27 -6.65
C TRP A 75 -4.59 -5.96 -7.08
N ALA A 76 -5.58 -6.04 -7.98
CA ALA A 76 -6.32 -4.86 -8.42
C ALA A 76 -7.05 -4.18 -7.26
N SER A 77 -7.74 -4.97 -6.43
CA SER A 77 -8.48 -4.50 -5.26
C SER A 77 -7.57 -3.87 -4.22
N LEU A 78 -6.42 -4.51 -3.94
CA LEU A 78 -5.40 -3.95 -3.05
C LEU A 78 -4.89 -2.59 -3.55
N THR A 79 -4.50 -2.50 -4.82
CA THR A 79 -4.00 -1.25 -5.39
C THR A 79 -5.09 -0.16 -5.37
N ALA A 80 -6.35 -0.52 -5.62
CA ALA A 80 -7.48 0.40 -5.54
C ALA A 80 -7.69 0.92 -4.11
N VAL A 81 -7.67 0.04 -3.10
CA VAL A 81 -7.74 0.44 -1.68
C VAL A 81 -6.66 1.47 -1.35
N VAL A 82 -5.41 1.17 -1.70
CA VAL A 82 -4.28 2.08 -1.41
C VAL A 82 -4.46 3.41 -2.13
N THR A 83 -4.95 3.39 -3.37
CA THR A 83 -5.24 4.60 -4.14
C THR A 83 -6.31 5.45 -3.45
N HIS A 84 -7.38 4.84 -2.93
CA HIS A 84 -8.43 5.56 -2.20
C HIS A 84 -7.93 6.17 -0.89
N TRP A 85 -7.10 5.46 -0.11
CA TRP A 85 -6.44 6.04 1.08
C TRP A 85 -5.58 7.25 0.73
N LEU A 86 -4.81 7.20 -0.36
CA LEU A 86 -4.00 8.34 -0.82
C LEU A 86 -4.86 9.53 -1.23
N ARG A 87 -6.07 9.30 -1.78
CA ARG A 87 -7.06 10.33 -2.10
C ARG A 87 -7.89 10.80 -0.91
N ARG A 88 -7.71 10.23 0.28
CA ARG A 88 -8.56 10.46 1.47
C ARG A 88 -10.03 10.07 1.27
N ASP A 89 -10.29 9.13 0.36
CA ASP A 89 -11.62 8.57 0.09
C ASP A 89 -11.81 7.26 0.87
N GLU A 90 -11.95 7.38 2.19
CA GLU A 90 -12.04 6.23 3.09
C GLU A 90 -13.26 5.33 2.80
N GLU A 91 -14.38 5.92 2.35
CA GLU A 91 -15.59 5.16 2.05
C GLU A 91 -15.39 4.21 0.86
N ALA A 92 -14.74 4.68 -0.19
CA ALA A 92 -14.44 3.83 -1.33
C ALA A 92 -13.40 2.75 -1.00
N ALA A 93 -12.42 3.07 -0.16
CA ALA A 93 -11.47 2.07 0.35
C ALA A 93 -12.20 0.96 1.14
N GLU A 94 -13.10 1.33 2.07
CA GLU A 94 -13.84 0.39 2.92
C GLU A 94 -14.68 -0.61 2.14
N ARG A 95 -15.31 -0.18 1.05
CA ARG A 95 -16.11 -1.05 0.17
C ARG A 95 -15.28 -2.20 -0.43
N LEU A 96 -13.97 -2.03 -0.56
CA LEU A 96 -13.07 -3.01 -1.17
C LEU A 96 -12.37 -3.91 -0.15
N TYR A 97 -12.48 -3.65 1.16
CA TYR A 97 -11.80 -4.45 2.19
C TYR A 97 -12.09 -5.95 2.13
N PRO A 98 -13.35 -6.41 1.93
CA PRO A 98 -13.64 -7.85 1.86
C PRO A 98 -12.90 -8.58 0.73
N LEU A 99 -12.52 -7.86 -0.33
CA LEU A 99 -11.79 -8.42 -1.47
C LEU A 99 -10.29 -8.60 -1.20
N VAL A 100 -9.74 -7.95 -0.16
CA VAL A 100 -8.30 -7.90 0.13
C VAL A 100 -7.94 -8.67 1.40
N GLU A 101 -8.89 -8.81 2.34
CA GLU A 101 -8.68 -9.44 3.66
C GLU A 101 -8.09 -10.86 3.63
N HIS A 102 -8.33 -11.59 2.54
CA HIS A 102 -7.91 -12.98 2.36
C HIS A 102 -7.12 -13.13 1.07
N LEU A 103 -5.96 -13.78 1.18
CA LEU A 103 -5.15 -14.13 0.00
C LEU A 103 -5.83 -15.23 -0.81
N PRO A 104 -5.86 -15.16 -2.15
CA PRO A 104 -6.22 -16.27 -3.01
C PRO A 104 -5.34 -17.51 -2.77
N CYS A 105 -5.89 -18.72 -2.88
CA CYS A 105 -5.15 -19.97 -2.63
C CYS A 105 -3.84 -20.05 -3.42
N ALA A 106 -3.84 -19.69 -4.70
CA ALA A 106 -2.64 -19.68 -5.54
C ALA A 106 -1.51 -18.79 -4.99
N LEU A 107 -1.84 -17.67 -4.34
CA LEU A 107 -0.84 -16.81 -3.68
C LEU A 107 -0.38 -17.39 -2.35
N GLN A 108 -1.27 -18.05 -1.60
CA GLN A 108 -0.93 -18.72 -0.35
C GLN A 108 0.07 -19.87 -0.59
N GLU A 109 -0.21 -20.70 -1.59
CA GLU A 109 0.60 -21.87 -1.98
C GLU A 109 1.95 -21.49 -2.58
N SER A 110 2.05 -20.32 -3.22
CA SER A 110 3.32 -19.85 -3.80
C SER A 110 4.42 -19.57 -2.76
N GLU A 111 4.04 -19.41 -1.49
CA GLU A 111 4.89 -19.01 -0.36
C GLU A 111 5.76 -17.76 -0.58
N LYS A 112 5.53 -17.03 -1.67
CA LYS A 112 6.28 -15.83 -2.00
C LYS A 112 6.11 -14.77 -0.90
N PRO A 113 7.16 -14.03 -0.56
CA PRO A 113 7.09 -13.03 0.50
C PRO A 113 6.20 -11.83 0.11
N LEU A 114 6.14 -11.45 -1.18
CA LEU A 114 5.44 -10.24 -1.63
C LEU A 114 3.92 -10.23 -1.31
N PRO A 115 3.13 -11.28 -1.62
CA PRO A 115 1.72 -11.34 -1.21
C PRO A 115 1.51 -11.24 0.31
N ARG A 116 2.42 -11.83 1.10
CA ARG A 116 2.37 -11.76 2.57
C ARG A 116 2.69 -10.36 3.08
N ALA A 117 3.68 -9.68 2.47
CA ALA A 117 4.00 -8.29 2.75
C ALA A 117 2.77 -7.40 2.48
N ALA A 118 2.18 -7.54 1.28
CA ALA A 118 0.99 -6.82 0.85
C ALA A 118 -0.19 -6.97 1.82
N LEU A 119 -0.52 -8.20 2.21
CA LEU A 119 -1.62 -8.47 3.14
C LEU A 119 -1.39 -7.83 4.51
N HIS A 120 -0.17 -7.93 5.06
CA HIS A 120 0.14 -7.35 6.37
C HIS A 120 0.19 -5.82 6.31
N SER A 121 0.70 -5.23 5.23
CA SER A 121 0.66 -3.79 5.00
C SER A 121 -0.79 -3.29 4.94
N PHE A 122 -1.67 -3.99 4.22
CA PHE A 122 -3.11 -3.67 4.18
C PHE A 122 -3.74 -3.72 5.58
N LYS A 123 -3.51 -4.80 6.33
CA LYS A 123 -4.07 -4.95 7.69
C LYS A 123 -3.59 -3.85 8.64
N ALA A 124 -2.29 -3.52 8.58
CA ALA A 124 -1.70 -2.45 9.37
C ALA A 124 -2.27 -1.08 8.99
N ALA A 125 -2.25 -0.75 7.70
CA ALA A 125 -2.76 0.51 7.18
C ALA A 125 -4.24 0.69 7.47
N ARG A 126 -5.06 -0.35 7.28
CA ARG A 126 -6.49 -0.30 7.61
C ARG A 126 -6.74 0.01 9.09
N ALA A 127 -5.98 -0.63 10.00
CA ALA A 127 -6.13 -0.41 11.44
C ALA A 127 -5.75 1.04 11.85
N ILE A 128 -4.85 1.68 11.10
CA ILE A 128 -4.34 3.03 11.40
C ILE A 128 -5.12 4.13 10.67
N LEU A 129 -5.51 3.89 9.41
CA LEU A 129 -6.08 4.86 8.48
C LEU A 129 -7.61 4.75 8.34
N GLY A 130 -8.19 3.56 8.52
CA GLY A 130 -9.62 3.33 8.29
C GLY A 130 -10.55 4.03 9.29
N ARG A 131 -11.85 4.16 8.96
CA ARG A 131 -12.82 4.76 9.88
C ARG A 131 -13.10 3.81 11.03
N GLY A 132 -12.63 4.16 12.22
CA GLY A 132 -12.92 3.40 13.43
C GLY A 132 -12.20 3.99 14.64
N LYS A 133 -12.60 3.56 15.84
CA LYS A 133 -11.78 3.77 17.04
C LYS A 133 -10.40 3.19 16.74
N ALA A 134 -9.36 3.99 16.88
CA ALA A 134 -7.97 3.56 16.74
C ALA A 134 -7.79 2.22 17.48
N GLU A 135 -7.63 1.14 16.72
CA GLU A 135 -7.20 -0.15 17.24
C GLU A 135 -5.89 0.08 18.00
N SER A 136 -5.64 -0.71 19.05
CA SER A 136 -4.51 -0.48 19.95
C SER A 136 -3.21 -0.30 19.14
N GLY A 137 -2.59 0.88 19.23
CA GLY A 137 -1.36 1.22 18.50
C GLY A 137 -0.25 0.15 18.52
N PRO A 138 -0.09 -0.66 19.60
CA PRO A 138 0.83 -1.79 19.61
C PRO A 138 0.52 -2.89 18.58
N ALA A 139 -0.76 -3.24 18.37
CA ALA A 139 -1.15 -4.30 17.45
C ALA A 139 -0.92 -3.90 15.98
N SER A 140 -1.22 -2.64 15.64
CA SER A 140 -0.92 -2.10 14.30
C SER A 140 0.58 -2.02 14.04
N LEU A 141 1.40 -1.68 15.04
CA LEU A 141 2.86 -1.67 14.91
C LEU A 141 3.42 -3.08 14.65
N VAL A 142 2.91 -4.11 15.33
CA VAL A 142 3.29 -5.51 15.08
C VAL A 142 2.99 -5.93 13.63
N MET A 143 1.84 -5.50 13.09
CA MET A 143 1.50 -5.76 11.68
C MET A 143 2.44 -5.02 10.72
N CYS A 144 2.81 -3.76 11.02
CA CYS A 144 3.85 -3.06 10.28
C CYS A 144 5.17 -3.82 10.29
N GLU A 145 5.63 -4.31 11.46
CA GLU A 145 6.90 -5.03 11.56
C GLU A 145 6.92 -6.34 10.74
N LYS A 146 5.81 -7.09 10.75
CA LYS A 146 5.63 -8.29 9.92
C LYS A 146 5.65 -7.95 8.44
N ALA A 147 4.91 -6.91 8.04
CA ALA A 147 4.85 -6.45 6.65
C ALA A 147 6.24 -6.04 6.14
N SER A 148 6.95 -5.20 6.89
CA SER A 148 8.31 -4.78 6.60
C SER A 148 9.29 -5.96 6.52
N GLY A 149 9.12 -7.01 7.36
CA GLY A 149 9.93 -8.23 7.30
C GLY A 149 9.77 -8.96 5.97
N TYR A 150 8.54 -9.31 5.60
CA TYR A 150 8.26 -9.93 4.30
C TYR A 150 8.67 -9.04 3.12
N LEU A 151 8.55 -7.71 3.25
CA LEU A 151 8.95 -6.79 2.20
C LEU A 151 10.46 -6.81 1.97
N GLN A 152 11.26 -6.92 3.03
CA GLN A 152 12.71 -7.10 2.92
C GLN A 152 13.08 -8.41 2.22
N ASP A 153 12.44 -9.52 2.61
CA ASP A 153 12.68 -10.82 1.98
C ASP A 153 12.31 -10.78 0.49
N SER A 154 11.23 -10.08 0.15
CA SER A 154 10.84 -9.84 -1.24
C SER A 154 11.88 -9.01 -1.98
N LEU A 155 12.35 -7.90 -1.41
CA LEU A 155 13.37 -7.04 -2.01
C LEU A 155 14.71 -7.76 -2.21
N ALA A 156 15.03 -8.75 -1.37
CA ALA A 156 16.24 -9.55 -1.49
C ALA A 156 16.15 -10.58 -2.63
N THR A 157 14.95 -11.08 -2.92
CA THR A 157 14.72 -12.19 -3.87
C THR A 157 14.14 -11.77 -5.21
N THR A 158 13.68 -10.51 -5.36
CA THR A 158 13.06 -10.03 -6.60
C THR A 158 14.04 -9.96 -7.78
N PRO A 159 13.70 -10.61 -8.92
CA PRO A 159 14.46 -10.51 -10.15
C PRO A 159 14.59 -9.07 -10.67
N ALA A 160 15.67 -8.80 -11.41
CA ALA A 160 15.95 -7.45 -11.93
C ALA A 160 14.93 -6.99 -13.00
N ASP A 161 14.27 -7.91 -13.68
CA ASP A 161 13.30 -7.70 -14.75
C ASP A 161 11.83 -7.68 -14.27
N SER A 162 11.55 -8.01 -13.00
CA SER A 162 10.18 -8.00 -12.47
C SER A 162 9.70 -6.59 -12.15
N SER A 163 9.15 -5.90 -13.17
CA SER A 163 8.68 -4.51 -13.04
C SER A 163 7.47 -4.38 -12.12
N ILE A 164 6.51 -5.30 -12.21
CA ILE A 164 5.30 -5.31 -11.37
C ILE A 164 5.67 -5.53 -9.90
N ASP A 165 6.54 -6.49 -9.59
CA ASP A 165 6.95 -6.74 -8.21
C ASP A 165 7.63 -5.50 -7.62
N LYS A 166 8.52 -4.85 -8.37
CA LYS A 166 9.19 -3.62 -7.94
C LYS A 166 8.22 -2.47 -7.73
N ALA A 167 7.26 -2.29 -8.63
CA ALA A 167 6.25 -1.26 -8.52
C ALA A 167 5.33 -1.51 -7.31
N MET A 168 4.96 -2.77 -7.06
CA MET A 168 4.19 -3.16 -5.87
C MET A 168 5.01 -2.96 -4.58
N GLN A 169 6.27 -3.38 -4.55
CA GLN A 169 7.17 -3.14 -3.41
C GLN A 169 7.30 -1.65 -3.09
N LEU A 170 7.38 -0.80 -4.12
CA LEU A 170 7.48 0.65 -3.97
C LEU A 170 6.21 1.20 -3.32
N LEU A 171 5.04 0.77 -3.82
CA LEU A 171 3.74 1.12 -3.24
C LEU A 171 3.64 0.68 -1.77
N LEU A 172 4.09 -0.52 -1.44
CA LEU A 172 4.04 -1.05 -0.07
C LEU A 172 5.01 -0.36 0.89
N CYS A 173 6.22 -0.03 0.45
CA CYS A 173 7.16 0.79 1.22
C CYS A 173 6.53 2.14 1.56
N ASP A 174 5.94 2.81 0.56
CA ASP A 174 5.29 4.11 0.74
C ASP A 174 4.08 4.02 1.69
N LEU A 175 3.22 3.00 1.51
CA LEU A 175 2.08 2.76 2.38
C LEU A 175 2.50 2.54 3.84
N LEU A 176 3.54 1.76 4.09
CA LEU A 176 4.04 1.52 5.46
C LEU A 176 4.61 2.80 6.08
N LEU A 177 5.30 3.63 5.30
CA LEU A 177 5.79 4.92 5.78
C LEU A 177 4.63 5.87 6.11
N VAL A 178 3.57 5.91 5.28
CA VAL A 178 2.34 6.68 5.55
C VAL A 178 1.65 6.17 6.81
N ALA A 179 1.51 4.86 6.97
CA ALA A 179 0.87 4.24 8.13
C ALA A 179 1.66 4.53 9.42
N ARG A 180 2.98 4.31 9.43
CA ARG A 180 3.85 4.62 10.59
C ARG A 180 3.85 6.10 10.94
N THR A 181 3.85 6.99 9.94
CA THR A 181 3.71 8.44 10.16
C THR A 181 2.41 8.77 10.88
N SER A 182 1.30 8.18 10.41
CA SER A 182 -0.03 8.43 10.96
C SER A 182 -0.16 7.91 12.38
N LEU A 183 0.36 6.70 12.65
CA LEU A 183 0.39 6.12 13.99
C LEU A 183 1.17 7.01 14.97
N TRP A 184 2.37 7.46 14.58
CA TRP A 184 3.17 8.38 15.40
C TRP A 184 2.49 9.72 15.63
N GLN A 185 1.79 10.27 14.63
CA GLN A 185 1.02 11.51 14.78
C GLN A 185 -0.16 11.35 15.75
N GLN A 186 -0.88 10.22 15.68
CA GLN A 186 -1.99 9.92 16.58
C GLN A 186 -1.52 9.85 18.05
N GLN A 187 -0.33 9.29 18.30
CA GLN A 187 0.25 9.22 19.64
C GLN A 187 0.64 10.59 20.24
N LYS A 188 0.86 11.61 19.40
CA LYS A 188 1.18 12.97 19.87
C LYS A 188 -0.04 13.74 20.37
N LEU A 189 -1.24 13.37 19.95
CA LEU A 189 -2.44 14.11 20.30
C LEU A 189 -2.79 13.81 21.76
N PRO A 190 -2.88 14.82 22.65
CA PRO A 190 -3.20 14.58 24.05
C PRO A 190 -4.58 13.92 24.15
N ALA A 191 -4.67 12.84 24.93
CA ALA A 191 -5.94 12.23 25.27
C ALA A 191 -6.83 13.29 25.96
N PRO A 192 -8.14 13.39 25.63
CA PRO A 192 -9.01 14.45 26.14
C PRO A 192 -9.27 14.43 27.65
N THR A 193 -8.72 13.47 28.38
CA THR A 193 -8.89 13.35 29.83
C THR A 193 -7.68 12.65 30.43
N GLN A 194 -6.62 13.38 30.80
CA GLN A 194 -5.84 13.18 32.03
C GLN A 194 -4.90 14.38 32.20
N ALA A 195 -5.30 15.32 33.05
CA ALA A 195 -4.38 16.30 33.61
C ALA A 195 -3.53 15.57 34.66
N SER A 196 -2.31 15.16 34.31
CA SER A 196 -1.20 15.02 35.27
C SER A 196 0.17 14.80 34.60
N GLN A 197 1.00 15.83 34.79
CA GLN A 197 2.43 15.80 35.14
C GLN A 197 3.47 15.37 34.10
N GLY A 198 4.24 16.37 33.63
CA GLY A 198 5.59 16.23 33.09
C GLY A 198 5.94 17.33 32.09
N PRO A 199 7.06 18.08 32.23
CA PRO A 199 7.46 19.05 31.23
C PRO A 199 7.92 18.34 29.95
N GLY A 200 7.20 18.54 28.85
CA GLY A 200 7.78 18.60 27.49
C GLY A 200 8.46 17.36 26.92
N GLY A 201 7.92 16.15 27.10
CA GLY A 201 8.34 14.94 26.36
C GLY A 201 7.93 15.01 24.88
N GLY A 202 8.54 15.92 24.13
CA GLY A 202 8.10 16.33 22.81
C GLY A 202 8.24 15.26 21.74
N ALA A 203 7.18 15.08 20.95
CA ALA A 203 7.15 14.80 19.51
C ALA A 203 8.02 13.67 18.90
N GLN A 204 8.86 12.96 19.63
CA GLN A 204 9.84 11.99 19.13
C GLN A 204 9.26 10.57 19.15
N ALA A 205 9.52 9.80 18.10
CA ALA A 205 9.13 8.39 18.03
C ALA A 205 10.04 7.53 18.92
N SER A 206 9.53 6.39 19.39
CA SER A 206 10.37 5.41 20.10
C SER A 206 11.48 4.86 19.20
N ALA A 207 12.55 4.34 19.80
CA ALA A 207 13.67 3.74 19.05
C ALA A 207 13.23 2.59 18.15
N LEU A 208 12.21 1.82 18.56
CA LEU A 208 11.65 0.72 17.76
C LEU A 208 10.88 1.24 16.55
N GLU A 209 10.02 2.25 16.74
CA GLU A 209 9.25 2.86 15.65
C GLU A 209 10.16 3.52 14.62
N LEU A 210 11.18 4.25 15.08
CA LEU A 210 12.15 4.90 14.19
C LEU A 210 12.97 3.88 13.40
N ARG A 211 13.38 2.77 14.03
CA ARG A 211 14.09 1.67 13.34
C ARG A 211 13.22 1.09 12.22
N GLY A 212 11.95 0.78 12.51
CA GLY A 212 11.03 0.27 11.51
C GLY A 212 10.78 1.27 10.38
N PHE A 213 10.64 2.56 10.70
CA PHE A 213 10.52 3.62 9.70
C PHE A 213 11.75 3.73 8.78
N GLN A 214 12.96 3.74 9.35
CA GLN A 214 14.20 3.81 8.58
C GLN A 214 14.41 2.59 7.67
N ARG A 215 13.94 1.42 8.11
CA ARG A 215 13.96 0.17 7.34
C ARG A 215 13.13 0.30 6.07
N ASP A 216 11.87 0.71 6.20
CA ASP A 216 10.96 0.91 5.06
C ASP A 216 11.45 2.02 4.13
N LEU A 217 11.98 3.12 4.70
CA LEU A 217 12.56 4.22 3.93
C LEU A 217 13.77 3.78 3.11
N SER A 218 14.60 2.88 3.64
CA SER A 218 15.74 2.32 2.91
C SER A 218 15.28 1.45 1.74
N GLY A 219 14.20 0.68 1.93
CA GLY A 219 13.54 -0.06 0.84
C GLY A 219 13.01 0.87 -0.25
N LEU A 220 12.30 1.94 0.14
CA LEU A 220 11.79 2.95 -0.80
C LEU A 220 12.92 3.60 -1.60
N ARG A 221 14.00 4.03 -0.92
CA ARG A 221 15.19 4.60 -1.58
C ARG A 221 15.76 3.68 -2.64
N ARG A 222 15.96 2.39 -2.29
CA ARG A 222 16.51 1.39 -3.22
C ARG A 222 15.66 1.26 -4.48
N LEU A 223 14.34 1.26 -4.35
CA LEU A 223 13.42 1.15 -5.49
C LEU A 223 13.32 2.45 -6.30
N ALA A 224 13.39 3.60 -5.64
CA ALA A 224 13.23 4.91 -6.26
C ALA A 224 14.46 5.37 -7.08
N GLN A 225 15.62 4.74 -6.92
CA GLN A 225 16.87 5.12 -7.61
C GLN A 225 16.71 5.31 -9.13
N ASN A 226 15.86 4.49 -9.76
CA ASN A 226 15.61 4.54 -11.21
C ASN A 226 14.23 5.11 -11.58
N VAL A 227 13.45 5.54 -10.59
CA VAL A 227 12.08 6.04 -10.78
C VAL A 227 12.04 7.49 -10.27
N ARG A 228 12.44 8.44 -11.13
CA ARG A 228 12.53 9.87 -10.77
C ARG A 228 11.27 10.41 -10.07
N PRO A 229 10.04 10.07 -10.48
CA PRO A 229 8.84 10.54 -9.78
C PRO A 229 8.77 10.08 -8.31
N ALA A 230 9.26 8.88 -8.00
CA ALA A 230 9.22 8.31 -6.66
C ALA A 230 10.22 8.96 -5.67
N MET A 231 11.28 9.61 -6.17
CA MET A 231 12.26 10.31 -5.32
C MET A 231 11.64 11.43 -4.48
N ARG A 232 10.54 12.04 -4.96
CA ARG A 232 9.82 13.05 -4.17
C ARG A 232 9.24 12.46 -2.88
N ARG A 233 8.69 11.24 -2.94
CA ARG A 233 8.18 10.53 -1.76
C ARG A 233 9.30 10.18 -0.80
N VAL A 234 10.47 9.78 -1.32
CA VAL A 234 11.67 9.57 -0.50
C VAL A 234 12.00 10.84 0.30
N PHE A 235 12.09 12.00 -0.34
CA PHE A 235 12.41 13.26 0.36
C PHE A 235 11.38 13.64 1.41
N LEU A 236 10.09 13.44 1.13
CA LEU A 236 9.01 13.68 2.09
C LEU A 236 9.17 12.78 3.32
N HIS A 237 9.37 11.48 3.13
CA HIS A 237 9.54 10.55 4.23
C HIS A 237 10.85 10.74 4.97
N GLU A 238 11.91 11.21 4.31
CA GLU A 238 13.14 11.64 4.98
C GLU A 238 12.93 12.82 5.91
N ALA A 239 12.15 13.81 5.49
CA ALA A 239 11.77 14.92 6.35
C ALA A 239 10.99 14.41 7.57
N THR A 240 10.03 13.51 7.35
CA THR A 240 9.29 12.85 8.44
C THR A 240 10.22 12.07 9.38
N ALA A 241 11.20 11.31 8.87
CA ALA A 241 12.17 10.59 9.70
C ALA A 241 12.97 11.53 10.62
N ARG A 242 13.37 12.70 10.12
CA ARG A 242 14.07 13.72 10.92
C ARG A 242 13.18 14.26 12.03
N LEU A 243 11.90 14.54 11.72
CA LEU A 243 10.94 14.98 12.73
C LEU A 243 10.65 13.88 13.77
N MET A 244 10.53 12.62 13.34
CA MET A 244 10.39 11.45 14.23
C MET A 244 11.61 11.27 15.14
N ALA A 245 12.80 11.64 14.69
CA ALA A 245 14.02 11.64 15.49
C ALA A 245 14.16 12.87 16.42
N GLY A 246 13.18 13.76 16.45
CA GLY A 246 13.19 14.96 17.30
C GLY A 246 13.94 16.15 16.72
N ALA A 247 14.25 16.16 15.42
CA ALA A 247 14.86 17.34 14.77
C ALA A 247 13.87 18.52 14.79
N SER A 248 14.32 19.69 15.27
CA SER A 248 13.52 20.92 15.24
C SER A 248 13.41 21.46 13.81
N PRO A 249 12.21 21.85 13.34
CA PRO A 249 12.02 22.44 12.01
C PRO A 249 12.76 23.77 11.76
N ALA A 250 13.30 24.42 12.81
CA ALA A 250 13.67 25.83 12.79
C ALA A 250 15.18 26.13 13.01
N ARG A 251 16.10 25.26 12.58
CA ARG A 251 17.55 25.56 12.60
C ARG A 251 18.14 25.75 11.21
N THR A 252 17.58 26.68 10.44
CA THR A 252 18.36 27.39 9.42
C THR A 252 18.93 28.63 10.10
N HIS A 253 20.16 28.52 10.62
CA HIS A 253 20.90 29.69 11.04
C HIS A 253 21.18 30.55 9.80
N HIS A 254 20.65 31.78 9.79
CA HIS A 254 21.03 32.86 8.89
C HIS A 254 22.46 33.33 9.17
#